data_AF-A0A556RIR8-F1
#
_entry.id   AF-A0A556RIR8-F1
#
_cell.length_a   1.000
_cell.length_b   1.000
_cell.length_c   1.000
_cell.angle_alpha   90.00
_cell.angle_beta   90.00
_cell.angle_gamma   90.00
#
_symmetry.space_group_name_H-M   'P 1'
#
loop_
_entity.id
_entity.type
_entity.pdbx_description
1 polymer ?
#
loop_
_entity_poly.entity_id
_entity_poly.type
_entity_poly.pdbx_seq_one_letter_code
_entity_poly.pdbx_strand_id
1 'polypeptide(L)'
;MSNAQQFFMFIGIMTCIVAALSLFMYVLIVLHTLTVKSTVGKDKMTDETLIKLYNDKKKHLDNKSIIIITSITMGIFIGGGVGGFIYYFFIKKLFTDSYEIYKNAMIQRNLPL
;
A
#
# COMPACT_ATOMS: atom_id res chain seq x y z
N MET A 1 -39.45 13.85 -3.04
CA MET A 1 -38.07 14.05 -2.55
C MET A 1 -37.50 15.25 -3.29
N SER A 2 -36.91 16.24 -2.61
CA SER A 2 -36.37 17.43 -3.30
C SER A 2 -35.03 17.13 -3.98
N ASN A 3 -34.67 17.91 -5.00
CA ASN A 3 -33.38 17.78 -5.70
C ASN A 3 -32.19 17.91 -4.75
N ALA A 4 -32.29 18.79 -3.74
CA ALA A 4 -31.28 18.94 -2.70
C ALA A 4 -31.14 17.66 -1.85
N GLN A 5 -32.26 17.06 -1.44
CA GLN A 5 -32.24 15.80 -0.70
C GLN A 5 -31.62 14.66 -1.51
N GLN A 6 -31.93 14.56 -2.81
CA GLN A 6 -31.35 13.54 -3.69
C GLN A 6 -29.83 13.71 -3.82
N PHE A 7 -29.37 14.96 -3.96
CA PHE A 7 -27.94 15.26 -4.04
C PHE A 7 -27.18 14.92 -2.75
N PHE A 8 -27.71 15.28 -1.57
CA PHE A 8 -27.10 14.90 -0.29
C PHE A 8 -27.10 13.39 -0.06
N MET A 9 -28.16 12.69 -0.47
CA MET A 9 -28.23 11.25 -0.35
C MET A 9 -27.19 10.55 -1.25
N PHE A 10 -26.99 11.06 -2.47
CA PHE A 10 -25.91 10.60 -3.37
C PHE A 10 -24.52 10.78 -2.74
N ILE A 11 -24.23 11.97 -2.19
CA ILE A 11 -22.96 12.24 -1.49
C ILE A 11 -22.76 11.27 -0.32
N GLY A 12 -23.81 11.04 0.48
CA GLY A 12 -23.77 10.11 1.60
C GLY A 12 -23.41 8.69 1.17
N ILE A 13 -24.09 8.17 0.14
CA ILE A 13 -23.84 6.83 -0.41
C ILE A 13 -22.40 6.73 -0.94
N MET A 14 -21.95 7.71 -1.73
CA MET A 14 -20.60 7.72 -2.30
C MET A 14 -19.52 7.76 -1.21
N THR A 15 -19.75 8.53 -0.15
CA THR A 15 -18.81 8.62 0.99
C THR A 15 -18.70 7.28 1.72
N CYS A 16 -19.82 6.60 1.95
CA CYS A 16 -19.83 5.26 2.57
C CYS A 16 -19.08 4.23 1.71
N ILE A 17 -19.25 4.26 0.39
CA ILE A 17 -18.54 3.36 -0.54
C ILE A 17 -17.02 3.59 -0.46
N VAL A 18 -16.58 4.85 -0.51
CA VAL A 18 -15.16 5.20 -0.41
C VAL A 18 -14.56 4.77 0.94
N ALA A 19 -15.31 4.96 2.03
CA ALA A 19 -14.88 4.53 3.36
C ALA A 19 -14.73 3.00 3.46
N ALA A 20 -15.70 2.24 2.93
CA ALA A 20 -15.65 0.78 2.91
C ALA A 20 -14.45 0.26 2.10
N LEU A 21 -14.19 0.85 0.93
CA LEU A 21 -13.04 0.49 0.09
C LEU A 21 -11.71 0.85 0.77
N SER A 22 -11.63 2.00 1.42
CA SER A 22 -10.43 2.41 2.17
C SER A 22 -10.14 1.44 3.33
N LEU A 23 -11.17 1.01 4.05
CA LEU A 23 -11.04 0.03 5.13
C LEU A 23 -10.58 -1.33 4.58
N PHE A 24 -11.17 -1.79 3.48
CA PHE A 24 -10.75 -3.04 2.82
C PHE A 24 -9.28 -3.01 2.42
N MET A 25 -8.81 -1.91 1.82
CA MET A 25 -7.42 -1.74 1.43
C MET A 25 -6.46 -1.70 2.63
N TYR A 26 -6.88 -1.04 3.71
CA TYR A 26 -6.11 -1.06 4.95
C TYR A 26 -5.91 -2.49 5.48
N VAL A 27 -6.98 -3.30 5.49
CA VAL A 27 -6.90 -4.71 5.91
C VAL A 27 -5.95 -5.50 5.01
N LEU A 28 -6.00 -5.30 3.70
CA LEU A 28 -5.06 -5.95 2.76
C LEU A 28 -3.61 -5.57 3.03
N ILE A 29 -3.32 -4.30 3.35
CA ILE A 29 -1.97 -3.85 3.69
C ILE A 29 -1.48 -4.53 4.97
N VAL A 30 -2.32 -4.58 6.01
CA VAL A 30 -1.98 -5.27 7.26
C VAL A 30 -1.69 -6.75 7.00
N LEU A 31 -2.55 -7.44 6.25
CA LEU A 31 -2.36 -8.84 5.87
C LEU A 31 -1.08 -9.06 5.06
N HIS A 32 -0.78 -8.19 4.10
CA HIS A 32 0.44 -8.23 3.32
C HIS A 32 1.67 -8.08 4.23
N THR A 33 1.71 -7.06 5.09
CA THR A 33 2.81 -6.81 6.02
C THR A 33 3.04 -8.01 6.95
N LEU A 34 1.98 -8.62 7.49
CA LEU A 34 2.07 -9.83 8.30
C LEU A 34 2.62 -11.02 7.50
N THR A 35 2.16 -11.19 6.26
CA THR A 35 2.60 -12.27 5.35
C THR A 35 4.08 -12.14 5.00
N VAL A 36 4.54 -10.91 4.68
CA VAL A 36 5.95 -10.63 4.38
C VAL A 36 6.80 -10.91 5.62
N LYS A 37 6.40 -10.41 6.79
CA LYS A 37 7.11 -10.65 8.05
C LYS A 37 7.22 -12.14 8.38
N SER A 38 6.14 -12.91 8.19
CA SER A 38 6.12 -14.36 8.40
C SER A 38 7.02 -15.12 7.41
N THR A 39 6.98 -14.72 6.13
CA THR A 39 7.81 -15.35 5.08
C THR A 39 9.30 -15.14 5.34
N VAL A 40 9.67 -13.92 5.73
CA VAL A 40 11.05 -13.55 6.02
C VAL A 40 11.54 -14.20 7.32
N GLY A 41 10.74 -14.17 8.38
CA GLY A 41 11.11 -14.72 9.70
C GLY A 41 11.15 -16.25 9.78
N LYS A 42 10.56 -16.97 8.82
CA LYS A 42 10.62 -18.45 8.76
C LYS A 42 11.73 -18.98 7.84
N ASP A 43 12.66 -18.11 7.42
CA ASP A 43 13.72 -18.43 6.45
C ASP A 43 13.24 -19.07 5.14
N LYS A 44 11.97 -18.84 4.79
CA LYS A 44 11.40 -19.32 3.51
C LYS A 44 11.87 -18.50 2.31
N MET A 45 12.58 -17.41 2.56
CA MET A 45 13.11 -16.50 1.55
C MET A 45 14.63 -16.64 1.48
N THR A 46 15.17 -16.91 0.28
CA THR A 46 16.61 -16.96 0.04
C THR A 46 17.23 -15.57 0.12
N ASP A 47 18.52 -15.50 0.42
CA ASP A 47 19.24 -14.23 0.57
C ASP A 47 19.26 -13.42 -0.74
N GLU A 48 19.43 -14.08 -1.89
CA GLU A 48 19.33 -13.43 -3.20
C GLU A 48 17.98 -12.76 -3.42
N THR A 49 16.89 -13.46 -3.03
CA THR A 49 15.53 -12.92 -3.15
C THR A 49 15.33 -11.75 -2.21
N LEU A 50 15.83 -11.85 -0.98
CA LEU A 50 15.73 -10.79 0.02
C LEU A 50 16.48 -9.53 -0.42
N ILE A 51 17.71 -9.66 -0.92
CA ILE A 51 18.51 -8.55 -1.45
C ILE A 51 17.80 -7.87 -2.63
N LYS A 52 17.28 -8.68 -3.56
CA LYS A 52 16.53 -8.16 -4.72
C LYS A 52 15.30 -7.37 -4.28
N LEU A 53 14.48 -7.93 -3.38
CA LEU A 53 13.26 -7.27 -2.89
C LEU A 53 13.58 -6.01 -2.08
N TYR A 54 14.62 -6.03 -1.25
CA TYR A 54 15.09 -4.85 -0.52
C TYR A 54 15.47 -3.71 -1.47
N ASN A 55 16.33 -3.98 -2.46
CA ASN A 55 16.79 -2.98 -3.42
C ASN A 55 15.65 -2.42 -4.27
N ASP A 56 14.70 -3.28 -4.67
CA ASP A 56 13.54 -2.87 -5.43
C ASP A 56 12.63 -1.95 -4.61
N LYS A 57 12.36 -2.32 -3.34
CA LYS A 57 11.59 -1.46 -2.42
C LYS A 57 12.29 -0.13 -2.12
N LYS A 58 13.62 -0.12 -1.98
CA LYS A 58 14.43 1.09 -1.81
C LYS A 58 14.27 2.02 -3.00
N LYS A 59 14.43 1.50 -4.22
CA LYS A 59 14.23 2.26 -5.47
C LYS A 59 12.83 2.86 -5.57
N HIS A 60 11.81 2.10 -5.17
CA HIS A 60 10.42 2.57 -5.16
C HIS A 60 10.16 3.65 -4.11
N LEU A 61 10.79 3.58 -2.94
CA LEU A 61 10.68 4.62 -1.90
C LEU A 61 11.40 5.91 -2.28
N ASP A 62 12.60 5.80 -2.84
CA ASP A 62 13.40 6.95 -3.24
C ASP A 62 12.76 7.70 -4.42
N ASN A 63 12.04 6.99 -5.29
CA ASN A 63 11.36 7.57 -6.44
C ASN A 63 9.89 7.89 -6.15
N LYS A 64 9.66 9.11 -5.62
CA LYS A 64 8.31 9.65 -5.34
C LYS A 64 7.36 9.57 -6.55
N SER A 65 7.88 9.74 -7.77
CA SER A 65 7.06 9.69 -8.98
C SER A 65 6.44 8.31 -9.20
N ILE A 66 7.15 7.22 -8.87
CA ILE A 66 6.59 5.88 -8.98
C ILE A 66 5.43 5.69 -7.99
N ILE A 67 5.60 6.13 -6.73
CA ILE A 67 4.52 6.05 -5.73
C ILE A 67 3.29 6.82 -6.21
N ILE A 68 3.47 8.04 -6.74
CA ILE A 68 2.37 8.86 -7.24
C ILE A 68 1.67 8.18 -8.42
N ILE A 69 2.41 7.70 -9.42
CA ILE A 69 1.85 7.02 -10.59
C ILE A 69 1.07 5.77 -10.16
N THR A 70 1.66 4.91 -9.34
CA THR A 70 0.98 3.71 -8.84
C THR A 70 -0.30 4.05 -8.09
N SER A 71 -0.28 5.12 -7.28
CA SER A 71 -1.43 5.56 -6.49
C SER A 71 -2.56 6.12 -7.35
N ILE A 72 -2.23 6.89 -8.39
CA ILE A 72 -3.20 7.39 -9.36
C ILE A 72 -3.82 6.23 -10.13
N THR A 73 -2.99 5.32 -10.66
CA THR A 73 -3.48 4.14 -11.40
C THR A 73 -4.42 3.32 -10.52
N MET A 74 -4.03 3.00 -9.28
CA MET A 74 -4.88 2.22 -8.37
C MET A 74 -6.14 2.97 -7.94
N GLY A 75 -6.05 4.29 -7.75
CA GLY A 75 -7.18 5.15 -7.41
C GLY A 75 -8.24 5.20 -8.52
N ILE A 76 -7.81 5.24 -9.79
CA ILE A 76 -8.72 5.19 -10.95
C ILE A 76 -9.51 3.87 -10.96
N PHE A 77 -8.87 2.74 -10.69
CA PHE A 77 -9.54 1.44 -10.72
C PHE A 77 -10.50 1.20 -9.56
N ILE A 78 -10.28 1.83 -8.39
CA ILE A 78 -11.04 1.47 -7.18
C ILE A 78 -12.02 2.56 -6.73
N GLY A 79 -11.78 3.86 -6.98
CA GLY A 79 -12.62 4.92 -6.39
C GLY A 79 -12.70 6.26 -7.15
N GLY A 80 -12.20 6.33 -8.39
CA GLY A 80 -12.17 7.56 -9.17
C GLY A 80 -11.14 8.60 -8.65
N GLY A 81 -11.28 9.86 -9.08
CA GLY A 81 -10.26 10.91 -8.86
C GLY A 81 -9.95 11.23 -7.39
N VAL A 82 -10.93 11.15 -6.50
CA VAL A 82 -10.75 11.39 -5.04
C VAL A 82 -10.02 10.21 -4.38
N GLY A 83 -10.13 9.01 -4.93
CA GLY A 83 -9.42 7.84 -4.46
C GLY A 83 -7.90 8.03 -4.51
N GLY A 84 -7.37 8.61 -5.59
CA GLY A 84 -5.93 8.72 -5.82
C GLY A 84 -5.14 9.34 -4.66
N PHE A 85 -5.70 10.35 -3.98
CA PHE A 85 -5.08 10.99 -2.83
C PHE A 85 -5.01 10.06 -1.60
N ILE A 86 -6.09 9.35 -1.30
CA ILE A 86 -6.15 8.41 -0.18
C ILE A 86 -5.25 7.20 -0.46
N TYR A 87 -5.28 6.69 -1.70
CA TYR A 87 -4.42 5.59 -2.13
C TYR A 87 -2.93 5.92 -2.04
N TYR A 88 -2.54 7.19 -2.23
CA TYR A 88 -1.16 7.61 -2.04
C TYR A 88 -0.61 7.27 -0.66
N PHE A 89 -1.36 7.55 0.40
CA PHE A 89 -0.92 7.23 1.76
C PHE A 89 -0.84 5.73 2.00
N PHE A 90 -1.81 4.97 1.48
CA PHE A 90 -1.83 3.52 1.60
C PHE A 90 -0.66 2.85 0.88
N ILE A 91 -0.41 3.23 -0.38
CA ILE A 91 0.69 2.69 -1.18
C ILE A 91 2.05 3.07 -0.58
N LYS A 92 2.20 4.34 -0.16
CA LYS A 92 3.42 4.79 0.52
C LYS A 92 3.68 3.99 1.79
N LYS A 93 2.63 3.76 2.60
CA LYS A 93 2.74 2.97 3.84
C LYS A 93 3.12 1.51 3.53
N LEU A 94 2.47 0.88 2.57
CA LEU A 94 2.77 -0.49 2.14
C LEU A 94 4.24 -0.66 1.74
N PHE A 95 4.77 0.25 0.93
CA PHE A 95 6.18 0.19 0.51
C PHE A 95 7.14 0.44 1.67
N THR A 96 6.82 1.38 2.56
CA THR A 96 7.63 1.70 3.75
C THR A 96 7.70 0.50 4.70
N ASP A 97 6.55 -0.06 5.08
CA ASP A 97 6.47 -1.21 5.99
C ASP A 97 7.23 -2.42 5.42
N SER A 98 7.06 -2.69 4.12
CA SER A 98 7.76 -3.80 3.44
C SER A 98 9.28 -3.58 3.42
N TYR A 99 9.72 -2.35 3.13
CA TYR A 99 11.13 -1.99 3.10
C TYR A 99 11.78 -2.16 4.48
N GLU A 100 11.13 -1.71 5.55
CA GLU A 100 11.65 -1.86 6.91
C GLU A 100 11.78 -3.33 7.32
N ILE A 101 10.80 -4.17 6.94
CA ILE A 101 10.89 -5.62 7.18
C ILE A 101 12.09 -6.21 6.45
N TYR A 102 12.27 -5.92 5.16
CA TYR A 102 13.41 -6.43 4.40
C TYR A 102 14.74 -5.91 4.93
N LYS A 103 14.83 -4.62 5.29
CA LYS A 103 16.02 -4.00 5.89
C LYS A 103 16.41 -4.69 7.20
N ASN A 104 15.45 -4.93 8.08
CA ASN A 104 15.71 -5.59 9.36
C ASN A 104 16.18 -7.04 9.17
N ALA A 105 15.63 -7.75 8.19
CA ALA A 105 16.05 -9.11 7.87
C ALA A 105 17.45 -9.16 7.24
N MET A 106 17.78 -8.19 6.38
CA MET A 106 19.13 -8.02 5.83
C MET A 106 20.16 -7.82 6.95
N ILE A 107 19.83 -7.00 7.96
CA ILE A 107 20.67 -6.78 9.15
C ILE A 107 20.82 -8.09 9.95
N GLN A 108 19.73 -8.80 10.22
CA GLN A 108 19.75 -10.05 10.99
C GLN A 108 20.58 -11.15 10.32
N ARG A 109 20.61 -11.18 8.99
CA ARG A 109 21.39 -12.14 8.18
C ARG A 109 22.78 -11.64 7.80
N ASN A 110 23.18 -10.45 8.28
CA ASN A 110 24.47 -9.82 7.99
C ASN A 110 24.75 -9.64 6.48
N LEU A 111 23.72 -9.25 5.72
CA LEU A 111 23.75 -9.02 4.28
C LEU A 111 24.05 -7.55 3.94
N PRO A 112 24.62 -7.25 2.75
CA PRO A 112 24.99 -5.88 2.35
C PRO A 112 23.77 -4.98 2.07
N LEU A 113 23.72 -3.79 2.69
CA LEU A 113 22.61 -2.80 2.66
C LEU A 113 22.74 -1.67 1.61
#